data_AF-A0A9P5ZSD3-F1
#
_entry.id   AF-A0A9P5ZSD3-F1
#
_cell.length_a   1.000
_cell.length_b   1.000
_cell.length_c   1.000
_cell.angle_alpha   90.00
_cell.angle_beta   90.00
_cell.angle_gamma   90.00
#
_symmetry.space_group_name_H-M   'P 1'
#
loop_
_entity.id
_entity.type
_entity.pdbx_description
1 polymer ?
#
loop_
_entity_poly.entity_id
_entity_poly.type
_entity_poly.pdbx_seq_one_letter_code
_entity_poly.pdbx_strand_id
1 'polypeptide(L)'
;MTHCKTLTTPGIDLLLKCASLYLLPTIIFILGFQRLIDYLDVPQALQLNAYLAHGLPILLGVSVLPSYASTRIFWREFKNRREAARLGARPVPKLRGKWLANIDFLYAMNKRVESGYPDDSLTDLVAKYGPVADFYVLWRHLMFTTSPEYIKIILATDFANYEKGEEFNSVVASLLGNGVFSSDGDMWKFHRSMTRPFFSRDRISHFDLFDRHADAVIAKIKERARAGIAMDFQDLMGRFTLDSTTEFLFGACVNSLQVETPFLLSEHLPSTLKRGERACAE
;
A
#
# COMPACT_ATOMS: atom_id res chain seq x y z
N MET A 1 -18.92 -23.83 -1.03
CA MET A 1 -17.95 -24.07 0.05
C MET A 1 -17.76 -22.76 0.81
N THR A 2 -18.35 -22.71 2.00
CA THR A 2 -18.48 -21.54 2.87
C THR A 2 -17.16 -21.26 3.59
N HIS A 3 -16.43 -20.24 3.15
CA HIS A 3 -15.31 -19.70 3.94
C HIS A 3 -15.88 -18.86 5.09
N CYS A 4 -15.89 -19.47 6.28
CA CYS A 4 -16.07 -18.78 7.56
C CYS A 4 -14.90 -17.79 7.72
N LYS A 5 -15.15 -16.50 7.47
CA LYS A 5 -14.19 -15.43 7.75
C LYS A 5 -14.20 -15.20 9.25
N THR A 6 -13.10 -15.56 9.91
CA THR A 6 -12.84 -15.26 11.32
C THR A 6 -12.96 -13.76 11.56
N LEU A 7 -13.70 -13.40 12.61
CA LEU A 7 -13.99 -12.04 13.08
C LEU A 7 -12.76 -11.37 13.75
N THR A 8 -11.55 -11.68 13.28
CA THR A 8 -10.31 -11.13 13.81
C THR A 8 -9.96 -9.88 13.03
N THR A 9 -9.64 -8.79 13.73
CA THR A 9 -9.10 -7.60 13.08
C THR A 9 -7.86 -7.98 12.27
N PRO A 10 -7.59 -7.35 11.11
CA PRO A 10 -6.48 -7.74 10.23
C PRO A 10 -5.12 -7.79 10.94
N GLY A 11 -4.94 -6.94 11.96
CA GLY A 11 -3.76 -6.94 12.82
C GLY A 11 -3.61 -8.22 13.66
N ILE A 12 -4.69 -8.80 14.17
CA ILE A 12 -4.64 -10.05 14.95
C ILE A 12 -4.33 -11.23 14.05
N ASP A 13 -4.89 -11.31 12.83
CA ASP A 13 -4.57 -12.38 11.89
C ASP A 13 -3.10 -12.32 11.43
N LEU A 14 -2.59 -11.10 11.18
CA LEU A 14 -1.16 -10.88 10.92
C LEU A 14 -0.30 -11.29 12.12
N LEU A 15 -0.68 -10.88 13.34
CA LEU A 15 0.02 -11.25 14.56
C LEU A 15 -0.04 -12.76 14.82
N LEU A 16 -1.13 -13.45 14.51
CA LEU A 16 -1.27 -14.91 14.66
C LEU A 16 -0.48 -15.68 13.61
N LYS A 17 -0.47 -15.22 12.34
CA LYS A 17 0.39 -15.79 11.29
C LYS A 17 1.86 -15.58 11.58
N CYS A 18 2.23 -14.37 12.03
CA CYS A 18 3.58 -14.10 12.52
C CYS A 18 3.88 -14.94 13.77
N ALA A 19 2.98 -15.00 14.75
CA ALA A 19 3.18 -15.77 15.97
C ALA A 19 3.34 -17.27 15.70
N SER A 20 2.58 -17.86 14.80
CA SER A 20 2.77 -19.27 14.42
C SER A 20 4.07 -19.48 13.65
N LEU A 21 4.40 -18.60 12.69
CA LEU A 21 5.66 -18.70 11.93
C LEU A 21 6.90 -18.45 12.81
N TYR A 22 6.79 -17.62 13.84
CA TYR A 22 7.92 -17.14 14.65
C TYR A 22 7.96 -17.70 16.09
N LEU A 23 6.84 -17.98 16.76
CA LEU A 23 6.87 -18.58 18.10
C LEU A 23 7.08 -20.10 18.07
N LEU A 24 6.55 -20.81 17.06
CA LEU A 24 6.68 -22.27 16.98
C LEU A 24 8.15 -22.74 16.92
N PRO A 25 9.03 -22.18 16.08
CA PRO A 25 10.45 -22.59 16.06
C PRO A 25 11.15 -22.35 17.40
N THR A 26 10.80 -21.25 18.07
CA THR A 26 11.36 -20.87 19.37
C THR A 26 10.92 -21.85 20.46
N ILE A 27 9.63 -22.20 20.49
CA ILE A 27 9.08 -23.16 21.45
C ILE A 27 9.67 -24.56 21.20
N ILE A 28 9.75 -25.00 19.94
CA ILE A 28 10.36 -26.29 19.56
C ILE A 28 11.82 -26.33 19.99
N PHE A 29 12.57 -25.25 19.79
CA PHE A 29 13.98 -25.15 20.21
C PHE A 29 14.12 -25.24 21.74
N ILE A 30 13.30 -24.50 22.50
CA ILE A 30 13.35 -24.51 23.97
C ILE A 30 13.01 -25.92 24.52
N LEU A 31 11.93 -26.54 24.03
CA LEU A 31 11.53 -27.88 24.47
C LEU A 31 12.54 -28.96 24.06
N GLY A 32 13.10 -28.85 22.85
CA GLY A 32 14.14 -29.76 22.37
C GLY A 32 15.44 -29.63 23.17
N PHE A 33 15.81 -28.40 23.55
CA PHE A 33 16.99 -28.14 24.37
C PHE A 33 16.83 -28.65 25.80
N GLN A 34 15.63 -28.50 26.40
CA GLN A 34 15.32 -29.07 27.72
C GLN A 34 15.45 -30.61 27.71
N ARG A 35 14.84 -31.27 26.73
CA ARG A 35 14.95 -32.73 26.53
C ARG A 35 16.40 -33.20 26.33
N LEU A 36 17.24 -32.39 25.68
CA LEU A 36 18.65 -32.71 25.46
C LEU A 36 19.47 -32.61 26.75
N ILE A 37 19.21 -31.61 27.59
CA ILE A 37 19.84 -31.51 28.92
C ILE A 37 19.48 -32.72 29.79
N ASP A 38 18.20 -33.12 29.77
CA ASP A 38 17.74 -34.29 30.52
C ASP A 38 18.38 -35.59 30.02
N TYR A 39 18.65 -35.70 28.71
CA TYR A 39 19.31 -36.86 28.10
C TYR A 39 20.82 -36.94 28.39
N LEU A 40 21.49 -35.80 28.52
CA LEU A 40 22.94 -35.72 28.73
C LEU A 40 23.35 -35.80 30.22
N ASP A 41 22.38 -35.98 31.13
CA ASP A 41 22.57 -36.15 32.58
C ASP A 41 23.55 -35.13 33.19
N VAL A 42 23.35 -33.87 32.81
CA VAL A 42 24.29 -32.76 33.11
C VAL A 42 24.38 -32.55 34.63
N PRO A 43 25.59 -32.53 35.25
CA PRO A 43 25.75 -32.48 36.70
C PRO A 43 25.09 -31.26 37.37
N GLN A 44 24.49 -31.48 38.55
CA GLN A 44 23.85 -30.45 39.39
C GLN A 44 24.71 -29.21 39.70
N ALA A 45 26.04 -29.32 39.66
CA ALA A 45 26.95 -28.18 39.85
C ALA A 45 26.87 -27.13 38.73
N LEU A 46 26.49 -27.52 37.51
CA LEU A 46 26.25 -26.60 36.38
C LEU A 46 24.84 -25.99 36.44
N GLN A 47 23.91 -26.63 37.17
CA GLN A 47 22.55 -26.13 37.39
C GLN A 47 22.45 -25.03 38.47
N LEU A 48 23.46 -24.88 39.33
CA LEU A 48 23.45 -23.89 40.42
C LEU A 48 23.40 -22.44 39.90
N ASN A 49 23.88 -22.21 38.68
CA ASN A 49 23.68 -20.94 38.00
C ASN A 49 22.36 -20.99 37.22
N ALA A 50 21.24 -21.01 37.94
CA ALA A 50 19.88 -21.11 37.39
C ALA A 50 19.61 -20.07 36.27
N TYR A 51 20.29 -18.91 36.35
CA TYR A 51 20.28 -17.88 35.32
C TYR A 51 20.96 -18.30 34.02
N LEU A 52 22.06 -19.06 34.05
CA LEU A 52 22.70 -19.60 32.84
C LEU A 52 21.94 -20.81 32.31
N ALA A 53 21.41 -21.67 33.19
CA ALA A 53 20.68 -22.88 32.79
C ALA A 53 19.33 -22.56 32.09
N HIS A 54 18.62 -21.53 32.54
CA HIS A 54 17.33 -21.14 31.94
C HIS A 54 17.38 -19.86 31.10
N GLY A 55 18.29 -18.93 31.41
CA GLY A 55 18.43 -17.69 30.66
C GLY A 55 19.10 -17.88 29.29
N LEU A 56 20.12 -18.73 29.18
CA LEU A 56 20.81 -18.98 27.92
C LEU A 56 19.89 -19.59 26.84
N PRO A 57 19.03 -20.60 27.13
CA PRO A 57 18.12 -21.16 26.13
C PRO A 57 17.00 -20.20 25.72
N ILE A 58 16.53 -19.36 26.64
CA ILE A 58 15.55 -18.31 26.34
C ILE A 58 16.19 -17.26 25.43
N LEU A 59 17.41 -16.81 25.73
CA LEU A 59 18.15 -15.86 24.88
C LEU A 59 18.45 -16.45 23.50
N LEU A 60 18.90 -17.71 23.43
CA LEU A 60 19.11 -18.42 22.17
C LEU A 60 17.81 -18.54 21.39
N GLY A 61 16.71 -18.94 22.04
CA GLY A 61 15.39 -19.03 21.43
C GLY A 61 14.90 -17.68 20.87
N VAL A 62 14.99 -16.59 21.65
CA VAL A 62 14.64 -15.24 21.19
C VAL A 62 15.53 -14.80 20.03
N SER A 63 16.79 -15.23 19.99
CA SER A 63 17.73 -14.94 18.90
C SER A 63 17.48 -15.75 17.62
N VAL A 64 16.76 -16.87 17.68
CA VAL A 64 16.45 -17.71 16.49
C VAL A 64 15.69 -16.90 15.44
N LEU A 65 14.77 -16.03 15.86
CA LEU A 65 13.93 -15.25 14.96
C LEU A 65 14.66 -14.15 14.18
N PRO A 66 15.40 -13.23 14.83
CA PRO A 66 16.21 -12.29 14.09
C PRO A 66 17.28 -13.01 13.26
N SER A 67 17.81 -14.16 13.72
CA SER A 67 18.78 -14.95 12.96
C SER A 67 18.17 -15.59 11.71
N TYR A 68 16.98 -16.19 11.82
CA TYR A 68 16.25 -16.76 10.69
C TYR A 68 15.82 -15.69 9.69
N ALA A 69 15.29 -14.55 10.17
CA ALA A 69 14.97 -13.42 9.32
C ALA A 69 16.21 -12.88 8.60
N SER A 70 17.31 -12.70 9.33
CA SER A 70 18.58 -12.18 8.78
C SER A 70 19.18 -13.13 7.73
N THR A 71 19.22 -14.43 8.02
CA THR A 71 19.71 -15.44 7.06
C THR A 71 18.82 -15.52 5.83
N ARG A 72 17.49 -15.46 5.98
CA ARG A 72 16.55 -15.40 4.85
C ARG A 72 16.74 -14.16 3.99
N ILE A 73 16.90 -12.98 4.59
CA ILE A 73 17.14 -11.71 3.88
C ILE A 73 18.49 -11.76 3.16
N PHE A 74 19.54 -12.19 3.85
CA PHE A 74 20.88 -12.32 3.27
C PHE A 74 20.89 -13.32 2.13
N TRP A 75 20.25 -14.49 2.29
CA TRP A 75 20.13 -15.50 1.25
C TRP A 75 19.40 -14.97 0.02
N ARG A 76 18.29 -14.25 0.20
CA ARG A 76 17.54 -13.61 -0.89
C ARG A 76 18.40 -12.59 -1.62
N GLU A 77 19.09 -11.73 -0.90
CA GLU A 77 19.99 -10.72 -1.47
C GLU A 77 21.16 -11.38 -2.23
N PHE A 78 21.77 -12.40 -1.64
CA PHE A 78 22.86 -13.15 -2.26
C PHE A 78 22.41 -13.83 -3.56
N LYS A 79 21.25 -14.51 -3.55
CA LYS A 79 20.66 -15.15 -4.74
C LYS A 79 20.38 -14.11 -5.83
N ASN A 80 19.75 -12.99 -5.47
CA ASN A 80 19.43 -11.92 -6.42
C ASN A 80 20.68 -11.30 -7.03
N ARG A 81 21.73 -11.05 -6.23
CA ARG A 81 23.01 -10.54 -6.72
C ARG A 81 23.71 -11.52 -7.66
N ARG A 82 23.71 -12.80 -7.32
CA ARG A 82 24.31 -13.85 -8.16
C ARG A 82 23.60 -13.96 -9.50
N GLU A 83 22.27 -13.91 -9.51
CA GLU A 83 21.48 -13.96 -10.74
C GLU A 83 21.66 -12.68 -11.58
N ALA A 84 21.68 -11.51 -10.94
CA ALA A 84 21.97 -10.24 -11.61
C ALA A 84 23.36 -10.27 -12.28
N ALA A 85 24.38 -10.80 -11.59
CA ALA A 85 25.72 -10.97 -12.15
C ALA A 85 25.73 -11.97 -13.31
N ARG A 86 24.96 -13.08 -13.21
CA ARG A 86 24.81 -14.06 -14.31
C ARG A 86 24.20 -13.45 -15.56
N LEU A 87 23.27 -12.52 -15.39
CA LEU A 87 22.60 -11.80 -16.48
C LEU A 87 23.41 -10.59 -16.99
N GLY A 88 24.58 -10.30 -16.41
CA GLY A 88 25.37 -9.10 -16.75
C GLY A 88 24.65 -7.80 -16.37
N ALA A 89 23.70 -7.84 -15.44
CA ALA A 89 22.88 -6.70 -15.07
C ALA A 89 23.69 -5.67 -14.25
N ARG A 90 23.44 -4.39 -14.51
CA ARG A 90 24.01 -3.29 -13.71
C ARG A 90 23.23 -3.17 -12.40
N PRO A 91 23.90 -3.13 -11.23
CA PRO A 91 23.21 -2.94 -9.96
C PRO A 91 22.56 -1.55 -9.90
N VAL A 92 21.31 -1.51 -9.45
CA VAL A 92 20.56 -0.27 -9.23
C VAL A 92 21.14 0.46 -8.00
N PRO A 93 21.22 1.81 -8.02
CA PRO A 93 21.60 2.59 -6.86
C PRO A 93 20.71 2.27 -5.65
N LYS A 94 21.32 1.85 -4.54
CA LYS A 94 20.60 1.49 -3.31
C LYS A 94 20.53 2.67 -2.35
N LEU A 95 19.32 3.03 -1.91
CA LEU A 95 19.12 3.94 -0.79
C LEU A 95 19.64 3.31 0.49
N ARG A 96 20.53 4.04 1.16
CA ARG A 96 20.96 3.74 2.53
C ARG A 96 20.36 4.79 3.45
N GLY A 97 19.37 4.37 4.22
CA GLY A 97 18.80 5.15 5.31
C GLY A 97 19.77 5.25 6.47
N LYS A 98 19.53 6.22 7.34
CA LYS A 98 20.31 6.44 8.56
C LYS A 98 19.98 5.42 9.64
N TRP A 99 18.72 4.96 9.67
CA TRP A 99 18.21 4.09 10.72
C TRP A 99 18.02 2.66 10.22
N LEU A 100 17.98 1.70 11.15
CA LEU A 100 17.79 0.29 10.83
C LEU A 100 16.54 0.11 9.95
N ALA A 101 16.65 -0.72 8.90
CA ALA A 101 15.58 -0.99 7.95
C ALA A 101 14.98 0.25 7.24
N ASN A 102 15.77 1.34 7.15
CA ASN A 102 15.38 2.63 6.57
C ASN A 102 14.09 3.23 7.17
N ILE A 103 13.89 3.04 8.47
CA ILE A 103 12.73 3.62 9.19
C ILE A 103 12.72 5.15 9.13
N ASP A 104 13.89 5.78 9.00
CA ASP A 104 14.02 7.22 8.80
C ASP A 104 13.33 7.69 7.51
N PHE A 105 13.41 6.89 6.44
CA PHE A 105 12.71 7.19 5.19
C PHE A 105 11.19 7.07 5.36
N LEU A 106 10.71 6.01 6.03
CA LEU A 106 9.28 5.82 6.30
C LEU A 106 8.70 6.95 7.16
N TYR A 107 9.42 7.35 8.20
CA TYR A 107 9.02 8.47 9.06
C TYR A 107 8.99 9.79 8.29
N ALA A 108 10.02 10.06 7.49
CA ALA A 108 10.06 11.25 6.65
C ALA A 108 8.92 11.30 5.64
N MET A 109 8.60 10.15 5.02
CA MET A 109 7.49 10.02 4.08
C MET A 109 6.15 10.30 4.77
N ASN A 110 5.89 9.69 5.94
CA ASN A 110 4.64 9.90 6.69
C ASN A 110 4.49 11.35 7.16
N LYS A 111 5.56 11.97 7.66
CA LYS A 111 5.54 13.37 8.10
C LYS A 111 5.27 14.35 6.95
N ARG A 112 5.75 14.04 5.74
CA ARG A 112 5.54 14.87 4.55
C ARG A 112 4.12 14.76 4.00
N VAL A 113 3.44 13.64 4.20
CA VAL A 113 2.00 13.54 3.86
C VAL A 113 1.17 14.57 4.64
N GLU A 114 1.56 14.90 5.88
CA GLU A 114 0.85 15.90 6.70
C GLU A 114 1.23 17.35 6.37
N SER A 115 2.40 17.59 5.79
CA SER A 115 3.01 18.93 5.69
C SER A 115 3.38 19.39 4.28
N GLY A 116 3.34 18.50 3.29
CA GLY A 116 3.74 18.75 1.91
C GLY A 116 2.98 17.86 0.92
N TYR A 117 3.51 17.73 -0.28
CA TYR A 117 2.89 16.87 -1.29
C TYR A 117 3.37 15.42 -1.12
N PRO A 118 2.49 14.41 -1.34
CA PRO A 118 2.87 13.01 -1.20
C PRO A 118 4.06 12.59 -2.07
N ASP A 119 4.26 13.23 -3.22
CA ASP A 119 5.33 12.92 -4.17
C ASP A 119 6.67 13.58 -3.83
N ASP A 120 6.73 14.54 -2.91
CA ASP A 120 7.97 15.23 -2.51
C ASP A 120 9.08 14.24 -2.13
N SER A 121 8.73 13.16 -1.43
CA SER A 121 9.67 12.12 -1.01
C SER A 121 10.23 11.32 -2.20
N LEU A 122 9.44 11.14 -3.25
CA LEU A 122 9.84 10.44 -4.47
C LEU A 122 10.67 11.37 -5.37
N THR A 123 10.31 12.65 -5.44
CA THR A 123 11.07 13.67 -6.17
C THR A 123 12.48 13.81 -5.59
N ASP A 124 12.62 13.88 -4.26
CA ASP A 124 13.91 13.89 -3.56
C ASP A 124 14.73 12.62 -3.86
N LEU A 125 14.07 11.46 -3.93
CA LEU A 125 14.70 10.17 -4.25
C LEU A 125 15.29 10.19 -5.67
N VAL A 126 14.51 10.67 -6.64
CA VAL A 126 14.93 10.79 -8.05
C VAL A 126 16.08 11.77 -8.19
N ALA A 127 16.00 12.93 -7.54
CA ALA A 127 17.05 13.94 -7.57
C ALA A 127 18.38 13.40 -7.03
N LYS A 128 18.35 12.53 -6.01
CA LYS A 128 19.56 12.00 -5.36
C LYS A 128 20.15 10.77 -6.03
N TYR A 129 19.32 9.81 -6.44
CA TYR A 129 19.77 8.50 -6.92
C TYR A 129 19.58 8.31 -8.43
N GLY A 130 18.90 9.25 -9.09
CA GLY A 130 18.59 9.19 -10.51
C GLY A 130 17.24 8.52 -10.80
N PRO A 131 16.96 8.18 -12.07
CA PRO A 131 15.64 7.71 -12.52
C PRO A 131 15.29 6.28 -12.09
N VAL A 132 16.20 5.57 -11.42
CA VAL A 132 15.95 4.25 -10.84
C VAL A 132 16.61 4.18 -9.48
N ALA A 133 15.84 3.81 -8.47
CA ALA A 133 16.32 3.64 -7.11
C ALA A 133 15.81 2.33 -6.51
N ASP A 134 16.69 1.64 -5.81
CA ASP A 134 16.38 0.46 -5.02
C ASP A 134 16.38 0.86 -3.54
N PHE A 135 15.33 0.54 -2.80
CA PHE A 135 15.28 0.81 -1.37
C PHE A 135 14.55 -0.29 -0.61
N TYR A 136 14.90 -0.44 0.66
CA TYR A 136 14.21 -1.34 1.58
C TYR A 136 13.39 -0.51 2.56
N VAL A 137 12.18 -0.90 2.88
CA VAL A 137 11.41 -0.32 3.99
C VAL A 137 10.98 -1.46 4.88
N LEU A 138 11.38 -1.46 6.15
CA LEU A 138 11.07 -2.57 7.07
C LEU A 138 11.45 -3.94 6.50
N TRP A 139 12.62 -4.03 5.85
CA TRP A 139 13.15 -5.25 5.19
C TRP A 139 12.36 -5.74 3.96
N ARG A 140 11.30 -5.02 3.57
CA ARG A 140 10.63 -5.20 2.28
C ARG A 140 11.44 -4.49 1.21
N HIS A 141 11.68 -5.18 0.10
CA HIS A 141 12.44 -4.66 -1.04
C HIS A 141 11.49 -3.93 -1.98
N LEU A 142 11.80 -2.69 -2.32
CA LEU A 142 11.05 -1.88 -3.28
C LEU A 142 12.02 -1.31 -4.32
N MET A 143 11.60 -1.33 -5.58
CA MET A 143 12.28 -0.63 -6.66
C MET A 143 11.34 0.46 -7.18
N PHE A 144 11.91 1.62 -7.45
CA PHE A 144 11.19 2.76 -8.00
C PHE A 144 11.89 3.24 -9.26
N THR A 145 11.09 3.62 -10.26
CA THR A 145 11.61 4.16 -11.51
C THR A 145 10.73 5.26 -12.08
N THR A 146 11.38 6.28 -12.64
CA THR A 146 10.79 7.33 -13.48
C THR A 146 11.31 7.27 -14.91
N SER A 147 12.09 6.24 -15.27
CA SER A 147 12.60 6.07 -16.63
C SER A 147 11.46 5.60 -17.54
N PRO A 148 11.16 6.34 -18.62
CA PRO A 148 10.10 5.97 -19.55
C PRO A 148 10.37 4.62 -20.25
N GLU A 149 11.65 4.25 -20.43
CA GLU A 149 12.05 2.97 -21.01
C GLU A 149 11.65 1.80 -20.11
N TYR A 150 11.94 1.89 -18.80
CA TYR A 150 11.56 0.84 -17.85
C TYR A 150 10.04 0.81 -17.62
N ILE A 151 9.39 1.96 -17.56
CA ILE A 151 7.92 2.04 -17.48
C ILE A 151 7.27 1.36 -18.69
N LYS A 152 7.80 1.59 -19.90
CA LYS A 152 7.33 0.93 -21.13
C LYS A 152 7.56 -0.58 -21.11
N ILE A 153 8.67 -1.05 -20.53
CA ILE A 153 8.90 -2.49 -20.36
C ILE A 153 7.82 -3.08 -19.44
N ILE A 154 7.63 -2.50 -18.25
CA ILE A 154 6.71 -2.98 -17.22
C ILE A 154 5.25 -2.96 -17.70
N LEU A 155 4.82 -1.85 -18.30
CA LEU A 155 3.39 -1.63 -18.62
C LEU A 155 2.98 -2.08 -20.02
N ALA A 156 3.93 -2.40 -20.92
CA ALA A 156 3.60 -2.74 -22.31
C ALA A 156 4.46 -3.85 -22.90
N THR A 157 5.78 -3.70 -22.93
CA THR A 157 6.66 -4.57 -23.73
C THR A 157 6.78 -5.98 -23.15
N ASP A 158 6.89 -6.08 -21.83
CA ASP A 158 7.06 -7.33 -21.11
C ASP A 158 6.00 -7.51 -20.01
N PHE A 159 4.79 -6.98 -20.25
CA PHE A 159 3.70 -6.94 -19.28
C PHE A 159 3.39 -8.30 -18.64
N ALA A 160 3.56 -9.41 -19.37
CA ALA A 160 3.27 -10.74 -18.85
C ALA A 160 4.20 -11.20 -17.71
N ASN A 161 5.40 -10.61 -17.60
CA ASN A 161 6.36 -10.91 -16.53
C ASN A 161 6.19 -10.03 -15.29
N TYR A 162 5.27 -9.05 -15.33
CA TYR A 162 5.00 -8.14 -14.21
C TYR A 162 3.57 -8.33 -13.70
N GLU A 163 3.45 -8.83 -12.48
CA GLU A 163 2.17 -8.96 -11.78
C GLU A 163 1.98 -7.85 -10.74
N LYS A 164 0.73 -7.54 -10.40
CA LYS A 164 0.43 -6.74 -9.21
C LYS A 164 0.78 -7.52 -7.94
N GLY A 165 0.56 -8.83 -7.99
CA GLY A 165 0.99 -9.77 -6.97
C GLY A 165 0.01 -9.87 -5.80
N GLU A 166 0.19 -10.92 -4.99
CA GLU A 166 -0.71 -11.28 -3.89
C GLU A 166 -0.88 -10.15 -2.86
N GLU A 167 0.19 -9.42 -2.56
CA GLU A 167 0.15 -8.34 -1.57
C GLU A 167 -0.80 -7.23 -1.99
N PHE A 168 -0.66 -6.72 -3.22
CA PHE A 168 -1.57 -5.70 -3.75
C PHE A 168 -2.99 -6.24 -3.81
N ASN A 169 -3.17 -7.44 -4.35
CA ASN A 169 -4.48 -8.07 -4.52
C ASN A 169 -5.18 -8.23 -3.15
N SER A 170 -4.46 -8.61 -2.09
CA SER A 170 -5.01 -8.77 -0.73
C SER A 170 -5.56 -7.47 -0.15
N VAL A 171 -4.94 -6.33 -0.47
CA VAL A 171 -5.36 -5.01 0.01
C VAL A 171 -6.63 -4.56 -0.71
N VAL A 172 -6.69 -4.75 -2.03
CA VAL A 172 -7.79 -4.22 -2.85
C VAL A 172 -8.99 -5.18 -2.98
N ALA A 173 -8.79 -6.48 -2.79
CA ALA A 173 -9.83 -7.50 -3.04
C ALA A 173 -11.02 -7.39 -2.08
N SER A 174 -10.84 -6.81 -0.88
CA SER A 174 -11.95 -6.60 0.05
C SER A 174 -13.01 -5.64 -0.50
N LEU A 175 -12.57 -4.64 -1.27
CA LEU A 175 -13.42 -3.61 -1.87
C LEU A 175 -13.82 -3.97 -3.30
N LEU A 176 -12.84 -4.35 -4.14
CA LEU A 176 -13.04 -4.52 -5.58
C LEU A 176 -13.28 -5.98 -5.99
N GLY A 177 -13.27 -6.92 -5.03
CA GLY A 177 -13.41 -8.35 -5.31
C GLY A 177 -12.27 -8.88 -6.18
N ASN A 178 -12.53 -9.95 -6.93
CA ASN A 178 -11.64 -10.46 -7.98
C ASN A 178 -12.15 -9.94 -9.33
N GLY A 179 -11.46 -8.94 -9.87
CA GLY A 179 -11.83 -8.30 -11.12
C GLY A 179 -10.64 -7.69 -11.84
N VAL A 180 -10.89 -6.81 -12.81
CA VAL A 180 -9.86 -6.22 -13.67
C VAL A 180 -8.78 -5.42 -12.91
N PHE A 181 -9.10 -4.93 -11.70
CA PHE A 181 -8.16 -4.15 -10.87
C PHE A 181 -7.31 -5.01 -9.92
N SER A 182 -7.81 -6.18 -9.52
CA SER A 182 -7.28 -7.02 -8.43
C SER A 182 -6.84 -8.41 -8.88
N SER A 183 -6.95 -8.71 -10.18
CA SER A 183 -6.52 -9.97 -10.78
C SER A 183 -5.28 -9.78 -11.64
N ASP A 184 -4.53 -10.86 -11.82
CA ASP A 184 -3.39 -10.96 -12.74
C ASP A 184 -3.62 -12.11 -13.75
N GLY A 185 -2.74 -12.23 -14.75
CA GLY A 185 -2.75 -13.34 -15.71
C GLY A 185 -4.05 -13.48 -16.51
N ASP A 186 -4.50 -14.72 -16.71
CA ASP A 186 -5.65 -15.01 -17.57
C ASP A 186 -6.99 -14.54 -16.97
N MET A 187 -7.11 -14.49 -15.65
CA MET A 187 -8.29 -13.92 -14.99
C MET A 187 -8.42 -12.43 -15.30
N TRP A 188 -7.32 -11.68 -15.25
CA TRP A 188 -7.29 -10.29 -15.69
C TRP A 188 -7.66 -10.15 -17.16
N LYS A 189 -7.11 -10.98 -18.06
CA LYS A 189 -7.43 -10.94 -19.50
C LYS A 189 -8.91 -11.18 -19.75
N PHE A 190 -9.49 -12.17 -19.06
CA PHE A 190 -10.91 -12.48 -19.12
C PHE A 190 -11.77 -11.27 -18.72
N HIS A 191 -11.57 -10.72 -17.51
CA HIS A 191 -12.30 -9.52 -17.09
C HIS A 191 -12.09 -8.32 -18.02
N ARG A 192 -10.85 -8.10 -18.49
CA ARG A 192 -10.53 -7.00 -19.41
C ARG A 192 -11.26 -7.15 -20.75
N SER A 193 -11.34 -8.36 -21.30
CA SER A 193 -12.07 -8.64 -22.54
C SER A 193 -13.57 -8.38 -22.42
N MET A 194 -14.16 -8.69 -21.27
CA MET A 194 -15.57 -8.42 -20.99
C MET A 194 -15.85 -6.91 -20.81
N THR A 195 -14.95 -6.18 -20.17
CA THR A 195 -15.13 -4.75 -19.88
C THR A 195 -14.82 -3.84 -21.07
N ARG A 196 -13.86 -4.21 -21.95
CA ARG A 196 -13.40 -3.35 -23.06
C ARG A 196 -14.51 -2.85 -24.00
N PRO A 197 -15.53 -3.66 -24.38
CA PRO A 197 -16.61 -3.21 -25.27
C PRO A 197 -17.44 -2.04 -24.74
N PHE A 198 -17.54 -1.87 -23.42
CA PHE A 198 -18.27 -0.75 -22.79
C PHE A 198 -17.58 0.60 -23.01
N PHE A 199 -16.29 0.58 -23.34
CA PHE A 199 -15.48 1.77 -23.64
C PHE A 199 -15.15 1.87 -25.14
N SER A 200 -15.97 1.28 -26.00
CA SER A 200 -15.84 1.47 -27.46
C SER A 200 -16.28 2.87 -27.86
N ARG A 201 -15.73 3.35 -28.99
CA ARG A 201 -15.93 4.72 -29.50
C ARG A 201 -17.41 5.08 -29.68
N ASP A 202 -18.24 4.13 -30.05
CA ASP A 202 -19.69 4.30 -30.25
C ASP A 202 -20.46 4.53 -28.94
N ARG A 203 -19.86 4.20 -27.78
CA ARG A 203 -20.40 4.52 -26.46
C ARG A 203 -19.77 5.78 -25.86
N ILE A 204 -18.52 6.12 -26.18
CA ILE A 204 -17.86 7.32 -25.62
C ILE A 204 -18.43 8.63 -26.21
N SER A 205 -19.26 8.56 -27.26
CA SER A 205 -19.91 9.71 -27.90
C SER A 205 -21.20 10.21 -27.22
N HIS A 206 -21.56 9.73 -26.03
CA HIS A 206 -22.73 10.25 -25.29
C HIS A 206 -22.41 11.60 -24.62
N PHE A 207 -22.00 12.60 -25.40
CA PHE A 207 -21.70 13.95 -24.91
C PHE A 207 -22.90 14.56 -24.16
N ASP A 208 -24.12 14.31 -24.65
CA ASP A 208 -25.36 14.78 -24.01
C ASP A 208 -25.50 14.34 -22.53
N LEU A 209 -24.99 13.15 -22.18
CA LEU A 209 -24.99 12.69 -20.79
C LEU A 209 -24.06 13.54 -19.94
N PHE A 210 -22.82 13.73 -20.42
CA PHE A 210 -21.83 14.52 -19.70
C PHE A 210 -22.22 15.99 -19.63
N ASP A 211 -22.81 16.55 -20.69
CA ASP A 211 -23.28 17.93 -20.75
C ASP A 211 -24.39 18.18 -19.73
N ARG A 212 -25.39 17.28 -19.61
CA ARG A 212 -26.44 17.41 -18.58
C ARG A 212 -25.87 17.41 -17.16
N HIS A 213 -24.91 16.52 -16.87
CA HIS A 213 -24.27 16.48 -15.56
C HIS A 213 -23.40 17.71 -15.30
N ALA A 214 -22.72 18.20 -16.34
CA ALA A 214 -21.91 19.41 -16.27
C ALA A 214 -22.79 20.65 -16.03
N ASP A 215 -23.91 20.76 -16.72
CA ASP A 215 -24.90 21.83 -16.54
C ASP A 215 -25.46 21.83 -15.12
N ALA A 216 -25.77 20.65 -14.56
CA ALA A 216 -26.22 20.52 -13.17
C ALA A 216 -25.17 21.05 -12.17
N VAL A 217 -23.91 20.70 -12.39
CA VAL A 217 -22.78 21.19 -11.57
C VAL A 217 -22.62 22.70 -11.72
N ILE A 218 -22.64 23.22 -12.95
CA ILE A 218 -22.52 24.66 -13.23
C ILE A 218 -23.67 25.44 -12.59
N ALA A 219 -24.90 24.90 -12.62
CA ALA A 219 -26.05 25.48 -11.95
C ALA A 219 -25.82 25.60 -10.44
N LYS A 220 -25.28 24.55 -9.80
CA LYS A 220 -24.92 24.56 -8.37
C LYS A 220 -23.81 25.56 -8.04
N ILE A 221 -22.80 25.67 -8.90
CA ILE A 221 -21.74 26.69 -8.78
C ILE A 221 -22.36 28.09 -8.82
N LYS A 222 -23.21 28.37 -9.81
CA LYS A 222 -23.88 29.67 -9.96
C LYS A 222 -24.78 29.99 -8.77
N GLU A 223 -25.55 29.02 -8.28
CA GLU A 223 -26.42 29.15 -7.11
C GLU A 223 -25.62 29.59 -5.87
N ARG A 224 -24.54 28.88 -5.56
CA ARG A 224 -23.68 29.18 -4.41
C ARG A 224 -22.89 30.48 -4.56
N ALA A 225 -22.37 30.75 -5.75
CA ALA A 225 -21.66 31.98 -6.05
C ALA A 225 -22.57 33.21 -5.84
N ARG A 226 -23.84 33.14 -6.28
CA ARG A 226 -24.84 34.20 -6.03
C ARG A 226 -25.16 34.37 -4.55
N ALA A 227 -25.14 33.28 -3.78
CA ALA A 227 -25.35 33.31 -2.34
C ALA A 227 -24.09 33.73 -1.55
N GLY A 228 -22.94 33.90 -2.20
CA GLY A 228 -21.66 34.19 -1.53
C GLY A 228 -21.15 33.02 -0.68
N ILE A 229 -21.60 31.79 -0.93
CA ILE A 229 -21.27 30.62 -0.12
C ILE A 229 -20.09 29.87 -0.73
N ALA A 230 -19.05 29.61 0.07
CA ALA A 230 -17.92 28.80 -0.35
C ALA A 230 -18.33 27.36 -0.68
N MET A 231 -17.56 26.72 -1.58
CA MET A 231 -17.80 25.34 -1.98
C MET A 231 -16.52 24.54 -2.02
N ASP A 232 -16.63 23.27 -1.66
CA ASP A 232 -15.58 22.28 -1.88
C ASP A 232 -15.66 21.80 -3.34
N PHE A 233 -14.68 22.20 -4.14
CA PHE A 233 -14.60 21.80 -5.54
C PHE A 233 -14.30 20.30 -5.70
N GLN A 234 -13.56 19.71 -4.78
CA GLN A 234 -13.20 18.29 -4.82
C GLN A 234 -14.42 17.41 -4.58
N ASP A 235 -15.27 17.76 -3.60
CA ASP A 235 -16.57 17.08 -3.39
C ASP A 235 -17.46 17.21 -4.62
N LEU A 236 -17.57 18.43 -5.17
CA LEU A 236 -18.42 18.69 -6.32
C LEU A 236 -17.99 17.90 -7.56
N MET A 237 -16.68 17.87 -7.87
CA MET A 237 -16.16 17.07 -8.99
C MET A 237 -16.25 15.56 -8.72
N GLY A 238 -16.12 15.15 -7.46
CA GLY A 238 -16.35 13.75 -7.05
C GLY A 238 -17.77 13.30 -7.35
N ARG A 239 -18.77 14.12 -6.99
CA ARG A 239 -20.20 13.86 -7.28
C ARG A 239 -20.51 13.88 -8.76
N PHE A 240 -19.97 14.85 -9.51
CA PHE A 240 -20.07 14.88 -10.97
C PHE A 240 -19.55 13.58 -11.58
N THR A 241 -18.34 13.16 -11.17
CA THR A 241 -17.70 11.94 -11.67
C THR A 241 -18.54 10.73 -11.32
N LEU A 242 -19.07 10.65 -10.10
CA LEU A 242 -19.92 9.56 -9.66
C LEU A 242 -21.21 9.46 -10.48
N ASP A 243 -21.98 10.55 -10.55
CA ASP A 243 -23.29 10.57 -11.25
C ASP A 243 -23.14 10.27 -12.74
N SER A 244 -22.19 10.94 -13.41
CA SER A 244 -21.92 10.73 -14.84
C SER A 244 -21.38 9.31 -15.11
N THR A 245 -20.49 8.79 -14.28
CA THR A 245 -19.94 7.44 -14.45
C THR A 245 -20.98 6.36 -14.18
N THR A 246 -21.84 6.51 -13.16
CA THR A 246 -22.88 5.52 -12.86
C THR A 246 -23.93 5.48 -13.94
N GLU A 247 -24.33 6.64 -14.46
CA GLU A 247 -25.28 6.68 -15.57
C GLU A 247 -24.67 6.13 -16.85
N PHE A 248 -23.40 6.45 -17.14
CA PHE A 248 -22.69 5.93 -18.30
C PHE A 248 -22.51 4.41 -18.26
N LEU A 249 -22.05 3.87 -17.12
CA LEU A 249 -21.72 2.45 -17.00
C LEU A 249 -22.93 1.56 -16.75
N PHE A 250 -23.92 2.04 -15.99
CA PHE A 250 -25.05 1.22 -15.51
C PHE A 250 -26.41 1.68 -16.02
N GLY A 251 -26.48 2.81 -16.74
CA GLY A 251 -27.74 3.39 -17.20
C GLY A 251 -28.57 4.04 -16.10
N ALA A 252 -28.02 4.19 -14.89
CA ALA A 252 -28.71 4.75 -13.73
C ALA A 252 -27.82 5.75 -12.99
N CYS A 253 -28.34 6.96 -12.77
CA CYS A 253 -27.69 7.98 -11.96
C CYS A 253 -27.98 7.76 -10.47
N VAL A 254 -26.96 7.86 -9.61
CA VAL A 254 -27.13 7.82 -8.16
C VAL A 254 -27.59 9.16 -7.56
N ASN A 255 -27.62 10.21 -8.38
CA ASN A 255 -28.11 11.55 -8.04
C ASN A 255 -27.41 12.15 -6.81
N SER A 256 -26.11 11.89 -6.66
CA SER A 256 -25.30 12.41 -5.56
C SER A 256 -25.22 13.94 -5.57
N LEU A 257 -25.39 14.60 -6.72
CA LEU A 257 -25.48 16.06 -6.83
C LEU A 257 -26.77 16.67 -6.27
N GLN A 258 -27.84 15.87 -6.08
CA GLN A 258 -29.13 16.36 -5.59
C GLN A 258 -29.21 16.43 -4.07
N VAL A 259 -28.36 15.68 -3.38
CA VAL A 259 -28.29 15.70 -1.91
C VAL A 259 -27.77 17.08 -1.47
N GLU A 260 -28.49 17.74 -0.56
CA GLU A 260 -28.06 19.00 0.02
C GLU A 260 -26.62 18.89 0.52
N THR A 261 -25.85 19.94 0.29
CA THR A 261 -24.39 19.94 0.44
C THR A 261 -23.97 20.66 1.72
N PRO A 262 -24.08 20.09 2.93
CA PRO A 262 -23.20 20.50 4.00
C PRO A 262 -22.02 19.53 3.98
N PHE A 263 -20.83 19.99 3.58
CA PHE A 263 -19.55 19.54 4.13
C PHE A 263 -18.46 20.43 3.52
N LEU A 264 -18.48 21.72 3.86
CA LEU A 264 -17.20 22.24 4.31
C LEU A 264 -16.89 21.41 5.55
N LEU A 265 -15.82 20.64 5.55
CA LEU A 265 -15.18 20.24 6.80
C LEU A 265 -14.74 21.54 7.50
N SER A 266 -15.68 22.28 8.08
CA SER A 266 -15.45 23.48 8.88
C SER A 266 -14.53 23.16 10.07
N GLU A 267 -14.47 21.89 10.46
CA GLU A 267 -13.51 21.39 11.45
C GLU A 267 -12.04 21.39 10.95
N HIS A 268 -11.76 21.33 9.65
CA HIS A 268 -10.39 21.18 9.11
C HIS A 268 -9.88 22.39 8.32
N LEU A 269 -10.64 23.47 8.17
CA LEU A 269 -10.11 24.71 7.59
C LEU A 269 -8.96 25.24 8.47
N PRO A 270 -7.75 25.46 7.92
CA PRO A 270 -6.67 26.13 8.62
C PRO A 270 -7.17 27.48 9.16
N SER A 271 -6.78 27.81 10.40
CA SER A 271 -7.22 29.03 11.09
C SER A 271 -6.97 30.33 10.32
N THR A 272 -6.08 30.30 9.32
CA THR A 272 -5.76 31.40 8.41
C THR A 272 -6.91 31.76 7.46
N LEU A 273 -7.70 30.79 7.00
CA LEU A 273 -8.85 31.03 6.10
C LEU A 273 -10.10 31.48 6.86
N LYS A 274 -10.26 31.04 8.12
CA LYS A 274 -11.33 31.52 9.03
C LYS A 274 -11.22 33.02 9.38
N ARG A 275 -10.05 33.64 9.13
CA ARG A 275 -9.81 35.06 9.36
C ARG A 275 -10.21 35.93 8.15
N GLY A 276 -10.17 35.38 6.94
CA GLY A 276 -10.58 36.08 5.71
C GLY A 276 -12.08 36.33 5.62
N GLU A 277 -12.91 35.42 6.13
CA GLU A 277 -14.38 35.57 6.14
C GLU A 277 -14.87 36.70 7.04
N ARG A 278 -14.08 37.13 8.05
CA ARG A 278 -14.45 38.29 8.88
C ARG A 278 -14.07 39.63 8.25
N ALA A 279 -13.16 39.64 7.28
CA ALA A 279 -12.66 40.88 6.67
C ALA A 279 -13.51 41.37 5.49
N CYS A 280 -14.41 40.54 4.95
CA CYS A 280 -15.36 40.93 3.90
C CYS A 280 -16.78 41.20 4.44
N ALA A 281 -16.96 41.18 5.76
CA ALA A 281 -18.24 41.44 6.42
C ALA A 281 -18.32 42.83 7.09
N GLU A 282 -17.40 43.74 6.75
CA GLU A 282 -17.46 45.16 7.10
C GLU A 282 -17.47 46.03 5.83
#